data_AF-A0A316I091-F1
#
_entry.id   AF-A0A316I091-F1
#
_cell.length_a   1.000
_cell.length_b   1.000
_cell.length_c   1.000
_cell.angle_alpha   90.00
_cell.angle_beta   90.00
_cell.angle_gamma   90.00
#
_symmetry.space_group_name_H-M   'P 1'
#
loop_
_entity.id
_entity.type
_entity.pdbx_description
1 polymer ?
#
loop_
_entity_poly.entity_id
_entity_poly.type
_entity_poly.pdbx_seq_one_letter_code
_entity_poly.pdbx_strand_id
1 'polypeptide(L)'
;MGMRMTLEQERNYERQVDQLRALVNGMPRFELQEVDGRPVVVDSRLGDEGVQIRIEGSGQLEACRYLVHINYYALIKLLGLLDSVRGTKVHGHAACFLDALRLDEALGLPER
;
A
#
# COMPACT_ATOMS: atom_id res chain seq x y z
N MET A 1 -21.90 -11.21 -17.03
CA MET A 1 -22.71 -11.64 -15.87
C MET A 1 -21.82 -11.50 -14.64
N GLY A 2 -22.10 -10.57 -13.73
CA GLY A 2 -21.29 -10.43 -12.51
C GLY A 2 -21.63 -11.57 -11.55
N MET A 3 -20.66 -12.44 -11.25
CA MET A 3 -20.84 -13.52 -10.30
C MET A 3 -21.05 -12.89 -8.91
N ARG A 4 -22.19 -13.19 -8.28
CA ARG A 4 -22.49 -12.68 -6.94
C ARG A 4 -21.56 -13.39 -5.95
N MET A 5 -20.82 -12.64 -5.15
CA MET A 5 -19.94 -13.20 -4.12
C MET A 5 -20.76 -13.92 -3.06
N THR A 6 -20.19 -14.97 -2.48
CA THR A 6 -20.77 -15.62 -1.30
C THR A 6 -20.59 -14.73 -0.08
N LEU A 7 -21.41 -14.93 0.96
CA LEU A 7 -21.27 -14.23 2.24
C LEU A 7 -19.87 -14.42 2.86
N GLU A 8 -19.26 -15.59 2.64
CA GLU A 8 -17.89 -15.88 3.10
C GLU A 8 -16.86 -15.05 2.34
N GLN A 9 -17.01 -14.93 1.01
CA GLN A 9 -16.14 -14.11 0.18
C GLN A 9 -16.26 -12.62 0.54
N GLU A 10 -17.47 -12.13 0.83
CA GLU A 10 -17.67 -10.75 1.28
C GLU A 10 -16.98 -10.48 2.63
N ARG A 11 -17.09 -11.41 3.59
CA ARG A 11 -16.39 -11.29 4.89
C ARG A 11 -14.88 -11.34 4.73
N ASN A 12 -14.36 -12.21 3.86
CA ASN A 12 -12.93 -12.26 3.60
C ASN A 12 -12.42 -10.96 2.95
N TYR A 13 -13.19 -10.41 2.01
CA TYR A 13 -12.90 -9.12 1.39
C TYR A 13 -12.83 -8.00 2.42
N GLU A 14 -13.84 -7.88 3.28
CA GLU A 14 -13.86 -6.88 4.37
C GLU A 14 -12.62 -7.01 5.27
N ARG A 15 -12.28 -8.24 5.67
CA ARG A 15 -11.08 -8.53 6.46
C ARG A 15 -9.80 -8.06 5.75
N GLN A 16 -9.65 -8.33 4.45
CA GLN A 16 -8.46 -7.95 3.68
C GLN A 16 -8.36 -6.42 3.50
N VAL A 17 -9.48 -5.74 3.30
CA VAL A 17 -9.51 -4.27 3.26
C VAL A 17 -9.09 -3.69 4.61
N ASP A 18 -9.57 -4.27 5.73
CA ASP A 18 -9.17 -3.84 7.08
C ASP A 18 -7.67 -4.09 7.33
N GLN A 19 -7.14 -5.24 6.90
CA GLN A 19 -5.71 -5.55 6.96
C GLN A 19 -4.87 -4.56 6.16
N LEU A 20 -5.26 -4.26 4.92
CA LEU A 20 -4.59 -3.25 4.10
C LEU A 20 -4.67 -1.87 4.76
N ARG A 21 -5.81 -1.50 5.34
CA ARG A 21 -5.97 -0.23 6.07
C ARG A 21 -5.02 -0.14 7.26
N ALA A 22 -4.86 -1.22 8.02
CA ALA A 22 -3.91 -1.28 9.13
C ALA A 22 -2.46 -1.10 8.66
N LEU A 23 -2.06 -1.76 7.57
CA LEU A 23 -0.74 -1.57 6.97
C LEU A 23 -0.51 -0.12 6.56
N VAL A 24 -1.42 0.45 5.76
CA VAL A 24 -1.29 1.81 5.21
C VAL A 24 -1.19 2.86 6.32
N ASN A 25 -1.96 2.71 7.40
CA ASN A 25 -1.89 3.63 8.54
C ASN A 25 -0.53 3.63 9.25
N GLY A 26 0.18 2.49 9.24
CA GLY A 26 1.53 2.38 9.79
C GLY A 26 2.64 2.91 8.89
N MET A 27 2.37 3.13 7.60
CA MET A 27 3.41 3.44 6.63
C MET A 27 4.01 4.84 6.79
N PRO A 28 5.33 4.99 6.57
CA PRO A 28 5.98 6.28 6.37
C PRO A 28 5.36 7.09 5.23
N ARG A 29 5.39 8.42 5.34
CA ARG A 29 5.02 9.32 4.24
C ARG A 29 6.27 9.69 3.47
N PHE A 30 6.71 8.78 2.63
CA PHE A 30 7.94 8.95 1.87
C PHE A 30 7.87 10.09 0.87
N GLU A 31 8.86 10.97 0.92
CA GLU A 31 9.11 12.04 -0.03
C GLU A 31 10.56 11.99 -0.50
N LEU A 32 10.80 12.44 -1.73
CA LEU A 32 12.14 12.51 -2.31
C LEU A 32 12.72 13.90 -2.04
N GLN A 33 13.88 13.93 -1.40
CA GLN A 33 14.66 15.15 -1.18
C GLN A 33 16.07 15.02 -1.73
N GLU A 34 16.76 16.15 -1.84
CA GLU A 34 18.18 16.20 -2.20
C GLU A 34 18.98 16.68 -0.99
N VAL A 35 19.96 15.89 -0.56
CA VAL A 35 20.87 16.22 0.55
C VAL A 35 22.30 15.99 0.04
N ASP A 36 23.14 17.02 0.13
CA ASP A 36 24.52 17.02 -0.38
C ASP A 36 24.63 16.59 -1.86
N GLY A 37 23.67 17.01 -2.70
CA GLY A 37 23.63 16.65 -4.12
C GLY A 37 23.20 15.21 -4.40
N ARG A 38 22.66 14.49 -3.41
CA ARG A 38 22.23 13.09 -3.55
C ARG A 38 20.75 12.91 -3.20
N PRO A 39 20.02 12.07 -3.95
CA PRO A 39 18.63 11.79 -3.63
C PRO A 39 18.53 10.94 -2.35
N VAL A 40 17.67 11.39 -1.44
CA VAL A 40 17.33 10.70 -0.18
C VAL A 40 15.82 10.61 -0.05
N VAL A 41 15.34 9.52 0.54
CA VAL A 41 13.91 9.35 0.86
C VAL A 41 13.70 9.67 2.33
N VAL A 42 12.72 10.52 2.64
CA VAL A 42 12.43 10.96 4.02
C VAL A 42 10.98 10.69 4.40
N ASP A 43 10.69 10.43 5.69
CA ASP A 43 9.30 10.41 6.20
C ASP A 43 8.86 11.82 6.61
N SER A 44 7.98 12.44 5.83
CA SER A 44 7.53 13.82 6.07
C SER A 44 6.73 14.02 7.36
N ARG A 45 6.28 12.95 8.02
CA ARG A 45 5.62 13.04 9.34
C ARG A 45 6.56 13.46 10.47
N LEU A 46 7.85 13.23 10.30
CA LEU A 46 8.85 13.39 11.35
C LEU A 46 9.62 14.71 11.27
N GLY A 47 9.28 15.58 10.30
CA GLY A 47 9.94 16.87 10.11
C GLY A 47 11.39 16.75 9.65
N ASP A 48 12.20 17.76 9.95
CA ASP A 48 13.61 17.87 9.48
C ASP A 48 14.54 16.77 10.05
N GLU A 49 14.12 16.10 11.13
CA GLU A 49 14.83 14.95 11.72
C GLU A 49 14.28 13.59 11.25
N GLY A 50 13.43 13.59 10.22
CA GLY A 50 12.76 12.38 9.76
C GLY A 50 13.71 11.29 9.24
N VAL A 51 13.23 10.04 9.29
CA VAL A 51 13.99 8.85 8.86
C VAL A 51 14.47 9.04 7.43
N GLN A 52 15.80 9.05 7.26
CA GLN A 52 16.45 9.18 5.96
C GLN A 52 16.86 7.80 5.44
N ILE A 53 16.39 7.45 4.26
CA ILE A 53 16.83 6.26 3.53
C ILE A 53 17.72 6.71 2.37
N ARG A 54 18.99 6.31 2.44
CA ARG A 54 19.95 6.49 1.34
C ARG A 54 20.14 5.14 0.65
N ILE A 55 19.88 5.11 -0.64
CA ILE A 55 20.09 3.94 -1.50
C ILE A 55 21.37 4.20 -2.30
N GLU A 56 22.26 3.23 -2.37
CA GLU A 56 23.52 3.37 -3.10
C GLU A 56 23.61 2.33 -4.24
N GLY A 57 24.35 2.67 -5.29
CA GLY A 57 24.58 1.79 -6.44
C GLY A 57 23.83 2.20 -7.72
N SER A 58 24.01 1.40 -8.77
CA SER A 58 23.30 1.56 -10.03
C SER A 58 21.80 1.31 -9.83
N GLY A 59 20.96 2.27 -10.18
CA GLY A 59 19.51 2.19 -9.98
C GLY A 59 18.97 2.92 -8.75
N GLN A 60 19.80 3.69 -8.04
CA GLN A 60 19.38 4.50 -6.88
C GLN A 60 18.15 5.36 -7.19
N LEU A 61 18.17 6.08 -8.31
CA LEU A 61 17.10 7.00 -8.66
C LEU A 61 15.78 6.27 -8.91
N GLU A 62 15.83 5.13 -9.60
CA GLU A 62 14.68 4.26 -9.86
C GLU A 62 14.12 3.72 -8.55
N ALA A 63 14.97 3.21 -7.64
CA ALA A 63 14.55 2.69 -6.35
C ALA A 63 13.92 3.79 -5.48
N CYS A 64 14.54 4.97 -5.42
CA CYS A 64 13.97 6.15 -4.77
C CYS A 64 12.61 6.52 -5.35
N ARG A 65 12.47 6.53 -6.68
CA ARG A 65 11.19 6.80 -7.38
C ARG A 65 10.13 5.76 -7.00
N TYR A 66 10.46 4.47 -6.95
CA TYR A 66 9.50 3.44 -6.55
C TYR A 66 8.97 3.65 -5.13
N LEU A 67 9.86 3.97 -4.18
CA LEU A 67 9.48 4.21 -2.78
C LEU A 67 8.53 5.41 -2.60
N VAL A 68 8.68 6.46 -3.43
CA VAL A 68 7.81 7.64 -3.36
C VAL A 68 6.59 7.56 -4.26
N HIS A 69 6.59 6.67 -5.26
CA HIS A 69 5.48 6.52 -6.21
C HIS A 69 4.27 5.83 -5.56
N ILE A 70 4.50 4.80 -4.76
CA ILE A 70 3.45 4.16 -3.94
C ILE A 70 3.45 4.81 -2.56
N ASN A 71 3.15 6.11 -2.52
CA ASN A 71 3.10 6.83 -1.26
C ASN A 71 1.78 6.60 -0.50
N TYR A 72 1.81 6.98 0.77
CA TYR A 72 0.66 6.96 1.68
C TYR A 72 -0.64 7.48 1.03
N TYR A 73 -0.59 8.60 0.31
CA TYR A 73 -1.80 9.19 -0.28
C TYR A 73 -2.38 8.36 -1.44
N ALA A 74 -1.53 7.77 -2.27
CA ALA A 74 -1.97 6.84 -3.31
C ALA A 74 -2.66 5.62 -2.70
N LEU A 75 -2.12 5.09 -1.61
CA LEU A 75 -2.67 3.94 -0.89
C LEU A 75 -3.99 4.26 -0.17
N ILE A 76 -4.12 5.44 0.43
CA ILE A 76 -5.39 5.92 1.00
C ILE A 76 -6.47 6.05 -0.09
N LYS A 77 -6.12 6.55 -1.29
CA LYS A 77 -7.06 6.60 -2.42
C LYS A 77 -7.46 5.20 -2.88
N LEU A 78 -6.51 4.27 -2.94
CA LEU A 78 -6.80 2.86 -3.25
C LEU A 78 -7.79 2.26 -2.25
N LEU A 79 -7.61 2.49 -0.94
CA LEU A 79 -8.56 2.06 0.09
C LEU A 79 -9.97 2.63 -0.15
N GLY A 80 -10.07 3.93 -0.45
CA GLY A 80 -11.35 4.55 -0.80
C GLY A 80 -11.99 3.94 -2.06
N LEU A 81 -11.18 3.60 -3.06
CA LEU A 81 -11.67 2.89 -4.25
C LEU A 81 -12.17 1.49 -3.91
N LEU A 82 -11.45 0.74 -3.09
CA LEU A 82 -11.85 -0.59 -2.62
C LEU A 82 -13.17 -0.55 -1.85
N ASP A 83 -13.34 0.41 -0.94
CA ASP A 83 -14.61 0.60 -0.23
C ASP A 83 -15.76 0.93 -1.20
N SER A 84 -15.49 1.68 -2.28
CA SER A 84 -16.50 2.10 -3.26
C SER A 84 -16.94 1.02 -4.26
N VAL A 85 -16.12 -0.02 -4.50
CA VAL A 85 -16.45 -1.07 -5.48
C VAL A 85 -17.37 -2.16 -4.94
N ARG A 86 -17.71 -2.12 -3.65
CA ARG A 86 -18.61 -3.10 -3.03
C ARG A 86 -19.94 -3.18 -3.77
N GLY A 87 -20.38 -4.41 -4.05
CA GLY A 87 -21.65 -4.66 -4.75
C GLY A 87 -21.67 -4.25 -6.22
N THR A 88 -20.56 -3.76 -6.77
CA THR A 88 -20.43 -3.41 -8.19
C THR A 88 -19.95 -4.60 -9.01
N LYS A 89 -19.99 -4.46 -10.34
CA LYS A 89 -19.52 -5.49 -11.29
C LYS A 89 -18.01 -5.77 -11.18
N VAL A 90 -17.24 -4.83 -10.62
CA VAL A 90 -15.77 -4.96 -10.48
C VAL A 90 -15.33 -5.47 -9.12
N HIS A 91 -16.27 -5.75 -8.19
CA HIS A 91 -15.97 -6.22 -6.84
C HIS A 91 -15.10 -7.49 -6.84
N GLY A 92 -15.36 -8.44 -7.75
CA GLY A 92 -14.54 -9.65 -7.89
C GLY A 92 -13.10 -9.37 -8.33
N HIS A 93 -12.85 -8.33 -9.14
CA HIS A 93 -11.49 -7.97 -9.53
C HIS A 93 -10.73 -7.33 -8.36
N ALA A 94 -11.42 -6.57 -7.52
CA ALA A 94 -10.84 -6.03 -6.30
C ALA A 94 -10.49 -7.13 -5.29
N ALA A 95 -11.30 -8.18 -5.17
CA ALA A 95 -10.96 -9.35 -4.37
C ALA A 95 -9.69 -10.05 -4.89
N CYS A 96 -9.61 -10.35 -6.19
CA CYS A 96 -8.40 -10.94 -6.77
C CYS A 96 -7.16 -10.07 -6.59
N PHE A 97 -7.30 -8.75 -6.67
CA PHE A 97 -6.22 -7.82 -6.38
C PHE A 97 -5.74 -7.93 -4.93
N LEU A 98 -6.66 -7.97 -3.95
CA LEU A 98 -6.31 -8.11 -2.54
C LEU A 98 -5.63 -9.45 -2.23
N ASP A 99 -6.07 -10.54 -2.86
CA ASP A 99 -5.41 -11.85 -2.75
C ASP A 99 -3.96 -11.80 -3.25
N ALA A 100 -3.72 -11.10 -4.36
CA ALA A 100 -2.37 -10.95 -4.93
C ALA A 100 -1.41 -10.14 -4.05
N LEU A 101 -1.91 -9.33 -3.11
CA LEU A 101 -1.07 -8.56 -2.18
C LEU A 101 -0.47 -9.41 -1.05
N ARG A 102 -0.93 -10.66 -0.84
CA ARG A 102 -0.42 -11.57 0.20
C ARG A 102 -0.34 -10.89 1.59
N LEU A 103 -1.42 -10.19 1.96
CA LEU A 103 -1.46 -9.31 3.15
C LEU A 103 -1.16 -10.04 4.47
N ASP A 104 -1.48 -11.33 4.57
CA ASP A 104 -1.19 -12.14 5.75
C ASP A 104 0.34 -12.25 5.97
N GLU A 105 1.13 -12.41 4.90
CA GLU A 105 2.61 -12.41 4.99
C GLU A 105 3.17 -11.03 5.33
N ALA A 106 2.64 -9.98 4.70
CA ALA A 106 3.07 -8.62 4.94
C ALA A 106 2.84 -8.17 6.40
N LEU A 107 1.82 -8.71 7.06
CA LEU A 107 1.48 -8.45 8.46
C LEU A 107 2.13 -9.43 9.44
N GLY A 108 2.88 -10.43 8.97
CA GLY A 108 3.44 -11.49 9.81
C GLY A 108 2.37 -12.33 10.52
N LEU A 109 1.19 -12.45 9.92
CA LEU A 109 0.11 -13.30 10.43
C LEU A 109 0.41 -14.77 10.08
N PRO A 110 0.05 -15.73 10.95
CA PRO A 110 0.26 -17.15 10.65
C PRO A 110 -0.54 -17.56 9.40
N GLU A 111 0.10 -18.33 8.52
CA GLU A 111 -0.57 -18.95 7.37
C GLU A 111 -1.76 -19.80 7.86
N ARG A 112 -2.93 -19.60 7.26
CA ARG A 112 -4.16 -20.33 7.58
C ARG A 112 -4.27 -21.63 6.82
#